data_AF-A0A399YLS3-F1
#
_entry.id   AF-A0A399YLS3-F1
#
_cell.length_a   1.000
_cell.length_b   1.000
_cell.length_c   1.000
_cell.angle_alpha   90.00
_cell.angle_beta   90.00
_cell.angle_gamma   90.00
#
_symmetry.space_group_name_H-M   'P 1'
#
loop_
_entity.id
_entity.type
_entity.pdbx_description
1 polymer ?
#
loop_
_entity_poly.entity_id
_entity_poly.type
_entity_poly.pdbx_seq_one_letter_code
_entity_poly.pdbx_strand_id
1 'polypeptide(L)'
;MYGLVALLALASAALQLKILETEFANQNSTRAAPGVRFHLTTILYLGSAAALLYTQYLSAFLIVAQCIVVLYLEYRARWNLNLRAWFIRWLIVGALYLPWVLYAGPKLFAYVTDKVDIEQYARLDPFTYLAQHLVAFSVGHLTNWTWLAWGAILFVALALAGIWRGGKQKNRETGTRAKNQTARPQSVSPLQAVGLPLTLIYLGAPLLLGFLVNLVYPFHPIRYERLLLFAAPFFLILVANGIVALYERQRVLGYAASALVVLLCALALYDFYAVERYADEDYRPLIAEMEKYAAEDDLVYAVYPWQIGYLETYYRGAPLNVYEVPADAWLKQKEVMRQTLARLHHENARAWLLAYQKQGHLIEDRIANAWLLAYQKQGHLIEDRIANEYSNDYVVTDQNFGDTRLAYFVQGNETDFELAPQVYTPDLLLRLNYAAFDSPTQPTLALARFGWNAANETYSYSLRVVDAAGNKIAQQDASIPSGASTQRRALALPKNLAPGAYALQIVAYRRADGTPLPAPNGETALTLAKITVAP
;
A
#
# COMPACT_ATOMS: atom_id res chain seq x y z
N MET A 1 -6.17 -5.29 10.27
CA MET A 1 -7.46 -5.58 9.62
C MET A 1 -7.62 -7.05 9.24
N TYR A 2 -6.89 -7.62 8.26
CA TYR A 2 -7.14 -8.98 7.74
C TYR A 2 -7.08 -10.11 8.77
N GLY A 3 -6.14 -10.07 9.73
CA GLY A 3 -6.11 -11.03 10.85
C GLY A 3 -7.37 -10.98 11.72
N LEU A 4 -7.93 -9.79 11.94
CA LEU A 4 -9.20 -9.62 12.68
C LEU A 4 -10.38 -10.21 11.89
N VAL A 5 -10.41 -10.04 10.56
CA VAL A 5 -11.45 -10.66 9.71
C VAL A 5 -11.41 -12.19 9.83
N ALA A 6 -10.21 -12.79 9.76
CA ALA A 6 -10.07 -14.24 9.90
C ALA A 6 -10.51 -14.74 11.29
N LEU A 7 -10.19 -14.00 12.36
CA LEU A 7 -10.66 -14.30 13.72
C LEU A 7 -12.19 -14.22 13.82
N LEU A 8 -12.80 -13.15 13.31
CA LEU A 8 -14.25 -12.94 13.32
C LEU A 8 -14.97 -13.99 12.47
N ALA A 9 -14.38 -14.43 11.35
CA ALA A 9 -14.90 -15.51 10.52
C ALA A 9 -14.95 -16.83 11.28
N LEU A 10 -13.87 -17.19 11.98
CA LEU A 10 -13.82 -18.38 12.84
C LEU A 10 -14.82 -18.27 13.99
N ALA A 11 -14.88 -17.12 14.67
CA ALA A 11 -15.82 -16.90 15.77
C ALA A 11 -17.27 -17.03 15.30
N SER A 12 -17.62 -16.38 14.18
CA SER A 12 -18.97 -16.44 13.62
C SER A 12 -19.35 -17.85 13.18
N ALA A 13 -18.46 -18.57 12.48
CA ALA A 13 -18.69 -19.96 12.11
C ALA A 13 -18.82 -20.88 13.33
N ALA A 14 -17.95 -20.77 14.33
CA ALA A 14 -18.00 -21.59 15.54
C ALA A 14 -19.29 -21.34 16.36
N LEU A 15 -19.71 -20.08 16.50
CA LEU A 15 -20.95 -19.72 17.17
C LEU A 15 -22.18 -20.23 16.40
N GLN A 16 -22.16 -20.15 15.07
CA GLN A 16 -23.20 -20.73 14.22
C GLN A 16 -23.33 -22.23 14.46
N LEU A 17 -22.22 -22.97 14.40
CA LEU A 17 -22.20 -24.43 14.61
C LEU A 17 -22.70 -24.80 16.01
N LYS A 18 -22.36 -24.02 17.04
CA LYS A 18 -22.85 -24.22 18.41
C LYS A 18 -24.36 -24.01 18.55
N ILE A 19 -24.92 -23.02 17.85
CA ILE A 19 -26.38 -22.80 17.80
C ILE A 19 -27.04 -24.01 17.12
N LEU A 20 -26.50 -24.46 15.99
CA LEU A 20 -27.01 -25.62 15.25
C LEU A 20 -26.96 -26.92 16.06
N GLU A 21 -25.86 -27.17 16.78
CA GLU A 21 -25.73 -28.34 17.67
C GLU A 21 -26.77 -28.30 18.80
N THR A 22 -27.01 -27.12 19.38
CA THR A 22 -28.03 -26.94 20.43
C THR A 22 -29.44 -27.15 19.88
N GLU A 23 -29.75 -26.62 18.69
CA GLU A 23 -31.05 -26.83 18.02
C GLU A 23 -31.26 -28.32 17.69
N PHE A 24 -30.24 -29.03 17.22
CA PHE A 24 -30.31 -30.47 16.97
C PHE A 24 -30.48 -31.28 18.26
N ALA A 25 -29.76 -30.95 19.33
CA ALA A 25 -29.91 -31.64 20.63
C ALA A 25 -31.33 -31.46 21.19
N ASN A 26 -31.88 -30.24 21.10
CA ASN A 26 -33.23 -29.94 21.59
C ASN A 26 -34.33 -30.70 20.85
N GLN A 27 -34.14 -31.04 19.56
CA GLN A 27 -35.10 -31.87 18.81
C GLN A 27 -35.27 -33.26 19.43
N ASN A 28 -34.19 -33.82 19.99
CA ASN A 28 -34.19 -35.16 20.56
C ASN A 28 -34.60 -35.20 22.04
N SER A 29 -34.68 -34.04 22.70
CA SER A 29 -35.13 -33.92 24.09
C SER A 29 -36.55 -33.36 24.17
N THR A 30 -37.47 -34.09 24.79
CA THR A 30 -38.81 -33.60 25.09
C THR A 30 -38.73 -32.46 26.11
N ARG A 31 -38.79 -31.22 25.63
CA ARG A 31 -39.04 -29.96 26.36
C ARG A 31 -37.97 -29.51 27.36
N ALA A 32 -37.07 -28.66 26.90
CA ALA A 32 -36.60 -27.53 27.69
C ALA A 32 -36.62 -26.27 26.81
N ALA A 33 -37.10 -25.15 27.37
CA ALA A 33 -36.98 -23.85 26.71
C ALA A 33 -35.49 -23.52 26.49
N PRO A 34 -35.14 -22.75 25.43
CA PRO A 34 -33.75 -22.34 25.22
C PRO A 34 -33.23 -21.59 26.45
N GLY A 35 -32.15 -22.10 27.04
CA GLY A 35 -31.54 -21.48 28.22
C GLY A 35 -30.77 -20.21 27.88
N VAL A 36 -30.41 -19.42 28.90
CA VAL A 36 -29.65 -18.15 28.79
C VAL A 36 -28.40 -18.28 27.90
N ARG A 37 -27.69 -19.42 27.97
CA ARG A 37 -26.50 -19.71 27.15
C ARG A 37 -26.79 -19.71 25.64
N PHE A 38 -27.96 -20.18 25.21
CA PHE A 38 -28.36 -20.19 23.81
C PHE A 38 -28.59 -18.76 23.28
N HIS A 39 -29.28 -17.93 24.07
CA HIS A 39 -29.49 -16.53 23.74
C HIS A 39 -28.18 -15.75 23.68
N LEU A 40 -27.28 -15.93 24.66
CA LEU A 40 -25.96 -15.31 24.63
C LEU A 40 -25.16 -15.74 23.39
N THR A 41 -25.15 -17.03 23.05
CA THR A 41 -24.47 -17.53 21.84
C THR A 41 -25.06 -16.91 20.57
N THR A 42 -26.38 -16.73 20.52
CA THR A 42 -27.06 -16.06 19.40
C THR A 42 -26.65 -14.59 19.30
N ILE A 43 -26.62 -13.85 20.41
CA ILE A 43 -26.18 -12.44 20.43
C ILE A 43 -24.73 -12.32 19.96
N LEU A 44 -23.84 -13.18 20.46
CA LEU A 44 -22.43 -13.20 20.05
C LEU A 44 -22.28 -13.55 18.56
N TYR A 45 -23.10 -14.47 18.03
CA TYR A 45 -23.12 -14.78 16.59
C TYR A 45 -23.52 -13.56 15.77
N LEU A 46 -24.60 -12.88 16.14
CA LEU A 46 -25.08 -11.68 15.45
C LEU A 46 -24.02 -10.57 15.48
N GLY A 47 -23.42 -10.32 16.65
CA GLY A 47 -22.37 -9.32 16.83
C GLY A 47 -21.11 -9.65 16.03
N SER A 48 -20.63 -10.89 16.06
CA SER A 48 -19.44 -11.31 15.30
C SER A 48 -19.67 -11.31 13.79
N ALA A 49 -20.84 -11.74 13.31
CA ALA A 49 -21.20 -11.70 11.89
C ALA A 49 -21.33 -10.27 11.36
N ALA A 50 -21.94 -9.36 12.13
CA ALA A 50 -22.00 -7.95 11.78
C ALA A 50 -20.61 -7.30 11.80
N ALA A 51 -19.83 -7.50 12.87
CA ALA A 51 -18.46 -6.99 12.96
C ALA A 51 -17.57 -7.50 11.82
N LEU A 52 -17.76 -8.76 11.40
CA LEU A 52 -17.08 -9.35 10.26
C LEU A 52 -17.38 -8.59 8.94
N LEU A 53 -18.65 -8.21 8.70
CA LEU A 53 -19.04 -7.40 7.54
C LEU A 53 -18.46 -5.99 7.59
N TYR A 54 -18.49 -5.35 8.76
CA TYR A 54 -17.89 -4.03 8.98
C TYR A 54 -16.37 -4.01 8.84
N THR A 55 -15.71 -5.13 9.12
CA THR A 55 -14.25 -5.22 8.97
C THR A 55 -13.85 -5.43 7.52
N GLN A 56 -14.65 -6.17 6.73
CA GLN A 56 -14.35 -6.42 5.34
C GLN A 56 -15.58 -6.83 4.53
N TYR A 57 -15.95 -6.06 3.51
CA TYR A 57 -17.18 -6.23 2.73
C TYR A 57 -17.31 -7.58 1.99
N LEU A 58 -16.21 -8.19 1.52
CA LEU A 58 -16.27 -9.52 0.89
C LEU A 58 -16.59 -10.65 1.88
N SER A 59 -16.56 -10.40 3.19
CA SER A 59 -17.00 -11.39 4.17
C SER A 59 -18.49 -11.73 4.08
N ALA A 60 -19.27 -10.95 3.32
CA ALA A 60 -20.61 -11.32 2.89
C ALA A 60 -20.66 -12.71 2.23
N PHE A 61 -19.60 -13.14 1.55
CA PHE A 61 -19.51 -14.49 0.99
C PHE A 61 -19.47 -15.58 2.06
N LEU A 62 -18.88 -15.28 3.24
CA LEU A 62 -18.96 -16.20 4.37
C LEU A 62 -20.38 -16.28 4.92
N ILE A 63 -21.13 -15.17 4.97
CA ILE A 63 -22.55 -15.20 5.37
C ILE A 63 -23.35 -16.06 4.40
N VAL A 64 -23.08 -15.99 3.10
CA VAL A 64 -23.68 -16.90 2.11
C VAL A 64 -23.29 -18.36 2.39
N ALA A 65 -22.02 -18.64 2.71
CA ALA A 65 -21.58 -19.97 3.12
C ALA A 65 -22.33 -20.47 4.37
N GLN A 66 -22.55 -19.60 5.37
CA GLN A 66 -23.34 -19.89 6.56
C GLN A 66 -24.80 -20.24 6.20
N CYS A 67 -25.41 -19.54 5.24
CA CYS A 67 -26.73 -19.89 4.70
C CYS A 67 -26.73 -21.27 4.05
N ILE A 68 -25.75 -21.56 3.20
CA ILE A 68 -25.60 -22.87 2.53
C ILE A 68 -25.45 -23.99 3.57
N VAL A 69 -24.71 -23.76 4.66
CA VAL A 69 -24.58 -24.73 5.77
C VAL A 69 -25.93 -25.06 6.41
N VAL A 70 -26.74 -24.06 6.76
CA VAL A 70 -28.07 -24.29 7.35
C VAL A 70 -28.97 -25.08 6.40
N LEU A 71 -29.00 -24.69 5.12
CA LEU A 71 -29.80 -25.38 4.10
C LEU A 71 -29.29 -26.81 3.84
N TYR A 72 -27.96 -27.00 3.85
CA TYR A 72 -27.35 -28.33 3.73
C TYR A 72 -27.78 -29.23 4.88
N LEU A 73 -27.73 -28.73 6.12
CA LEU A 73 -28.11 -29.52 7.29
C LEU A 73 -29.60 -29.86 7.30
N GLU A 74 -30.47 -28.89 6.97
CA GLU A 74 -31.91 -29.09 6.84
C GLU A 74 -32.24 -30.14 5.76
N TYR A 75 -31.84 -29.88 4.52
CA TYR A 75 -32.33 -30.66 3.38
C TYR A 75 -31.51 -31.91 3.11
N ARG A 76 -30.18 -31.85 3.27
CA ARG A 76 -29.29 -32.97 2.95
C ARG A 76 -29.01 -33.85 4.16
N ALA A 77 -28.78 -33.25 5.33
CA ALA A 77 -28.54 -34.00 6.57
C ALA A 77 -29.82 -34.30 7.36
N ARG A 78 -30.98 -33.78 6.92
CA ARG A 78 -32.31 -34.02 7.51
C ARG A 78 -32.42 -33.60 8.98
N TRP A 79 -31.73 -32.52 9.36
CA TRP A 79 -31.93 -31.87 10.65
C TRP A 79 -33.25 -31.09 10.59
N ASN A 80 -34.02 -30.99 11.68
CA ASN A 80 -35.28 -30.25 11.70
C ASN A 80 -35.08 -28.84 12.27
N LEU A 81 -34.40 -27.98 11.51
CA LEU A 81 -33.99 -26.65 11.95
C LEU A 81 -35.13 -25.64 11.82
N ASN A 82 -35.14 -24.65 12.70
CA ASN A 82 -36.09 -23.55 12.60
C ASN A 82 -35.60 -22.53 11.55
N LEU A 83 -35.89 -22.78 10.27
CA LEU A 83 -35.48 -21.92 9.16
C LEU A 83 -35.97 -20.48 9.33
N ARG A 84 -37.16 -20.27 9.91
CA ARG A 84 -37.69 -18.93 10.19
C ARG A 84 -36.80 -18.18 11.18
N ALA A 85 -36.33 -18.84 12.24
CA ALA A 85 -35.41 -18.22 13.21
C ALA A 85 -34.07 -17.88 12.56
N TRP A 86 -33.53 -18.74 11.69
CA TRP A 86 -32.31 -18.46 10.93
C TRP A 86 -32.46 -17.27 9.97
N PHE A 87 -33.57 -17.21 9.23
CA PHE A 87 -33.87 -16.08 8.37
C PHE A 87 -33.92 -14.76 9.16
N ILE A 88 -34.58 -14.75 10.33
CA ILE A 88 -34.61 -13.58 11.22
C ILE A 88 -33.20 -13.19 11.66
N ARG A 89 -32.33 -14.16 12.04
CA ARG A 89 -30.94 -13.87 12.42
C ARG A 89 -30.17 -13.19 11.29
N TRP A 90 -30.27 -13.69 10.06
CA TRP A 90 -29.61 -13.06 8.90
C TRP A 90 -30.19 -11.69 8.56
N LEU A 91 -31.51 -11.50 8.70
CA LEU A 91 -32.15 -10.20 8.54
C LEU A 91 -31.63 -9.20 9.57
N ILE A 92 -31.43 -9.62 10.83
CA ILE A 92 -30.82 -8.77 11.86
C ILE A 92 -29.38 -8.42 11.50
N VAL A 93 -28.55 -9.37 11.07
CA VAL A 93 -27.17 -9.08 10.62
C VAL A 93 -27.17 -8.09 9.45
N GLY A 94 -28.05 -8.30 8.46
CA GLY A 94 -28.22 -7.39 7.33
C GLY A 94 -28.68 -5.99 7.76
N ALA A 95 -29.65 -5.90 8.67
CA ALA A 95 -30.14 -4.64 9.22
C ALA A 95 -29.04 -3.88 9.99
N LEU A 96 -28.21 -4.59 10.75
CA LEU A 96 -27.06 -4.01 11.44
C LEU A 96 -26.00 -3.47 10.46
N TYR A 97 -25.81 -4.12 9.31
CA TYR A 97 -24.83 -3.71 8.30
C TYR A 97 -25.35 -2.67 7.29
N LEU A 98 -26.67 -2.52 7.17
CA LEU A 98 -27.33 -1.62 6.23
C LEU A 98 -26.82 -0.17 6.27
N PRO A 99 -26.53 0.46 7.44
CA PRO A 99 -26.02 1.82 7.47
C PRO A 99 -24.70 1.98 6.69
N TRP A 100 -23.81 0.99 6.76
CA TRP A 100 -22.57 1.00 5.99
C TRP A 100 -22.85 0.85 4.49
N VAL A 101 -23.76 -0.05 4.10
CA VAL A 101 -24.10 -0.27 2.69
C VAL A 101 -24.65 1.00 2.05
N LEU A 102 -25.53 1.72 2.74
CA LEU A 102 -26.11 2.97 2.24
C LEU A 102 -25.06 4.09 2.09
N TYR A 103 -24.12 4.18 3.04
CA TYR A 103 -23.10 5.24 3.04
C TYR A 103 -21.90 4.93 2.12
N ALA A 104 -21.30 3.75 2.27
CA ALA A 104 -20.04 3.37 1.64
C ALA A 104 -20.23 2.52 0.38
N GLY A 105 -21.36 1.80 0.24
CA GLY A 105 -21.63 0.94 -0.90
C GLY A 105 -21.51 1.66 -2.26
N PRO A 106 -22.18 2.81 -2.48
CA PRO A 106 -22.05 3.57 -3.72
C PRO A 106 -20.63 4.07 -3.99
N LYS A 107 -19.92 4.50 -2.94
CA LYS A 107 -18.52 4.96 -3.04
C LYS A 107 -17.58 3.84 -3.44
N LEU A 108 -17.73 2.66 -2.81
CA LEU A 108 -16.94 1.48 -3.13
C LEU A 108 -17.22 0.99 -4.54
N PHE A 109 -18.48 0.98 -4.96
CA PHE A 109 -18.85 0.58 -6.32
C PHE A 109 -18.22 1.49 -7.37
N ALA A 110 -18.32 2.82 -7.19
CA ALA A 110 -17.68 3.79 -8.06
C ALA A 110 -16.16 3.57 -8.08
N TYR A 111 -15.53 3.49 -6.89
CA TYR A 111 -14.09 3.25 -6.77
C TYR A 111 -13.62 1.98 -7.49
N VAL A 112 -14.30 0.84 -7.30
CA VAL A 112 -13.91 -0.43 -7.93
C VAL A 112 -14.11 -0.37 -9.44
N THR A 113 -15.21 0.20 -9.91
CA THR A 113 -15.49 0.35 -11.35
C THR A 113 -14.44 1.23 -12.00
N ASP A 114 -14.20 2.42 -11.42
CA ASP A 114 -13.19 3.35 -11.89
C ASP A 114 -11.81 2.67 -11.91
N LYS A 115 -11.45 1.95 -10.84
CA LYS A 115 -10.16 1.24 -10.75
C LYS A 115 -9.99 0.14 -11.79
N VAL A 116 -11.03 -0.66 -12.03
CA VAL A 116 -11.00 -1.70 -13.07
C VAL A 116 -10.84 -1.06 -14.46
N ASP A 117 -11.55 0.04 -14.71
CA ASP A 117 -11.46 0.78 -15.97
C ASP A 117 -10.08 1.45 -16.15
N ILE A 118 -9.43 1.91 -15.08
CA ILE A 118 -8.10 2.52 -15.14
C ILE A 118 -7.01 1.46 -15.33
N GLU A 119 -7.00 0.43 -14.47
CA GLU A 119 -5.89 -0.52 -14.42
C GLU A 119 -6.04 -1.67 -15.44
N GLN A 120 -7.18 -1.72 -16.16
CA GLN A 120 -7.44 -2.66 -17.26
C GLN A 120 -7.14 -4.12 -16.90
N TYR A 121 -7.47 -4.47 -15.66
CA TYR A 121 -7.24 -5.79 -15.11
C TYR A 121 -7.95 -6.87 -15.96
N ALA A 122 -7.16 -7.83 -16.46
CA ALA A 122 -7.70 -8.97 -17.19
C ALA A 122 -8.44 -9.93 -16.25
N ARG A 123 -9.54 -10.52 -16.68
CA ARG A 123 -10.20 -11.59 -15.90
C ARG A 123 -9.24 -12.75 -15.70
N LEU A 124 -9.07 -13.17 -14.45
CA LEU A 124 -8.29 -14.36 -14.15
C LEU A 124 -9.09 -15.61 -14.51
N ASP A 125 -8.42 -16.61 -15.07
CA ASP A 125 -9.01 -17.94 -15.26
C ASP A 125 -9.14 -18.68 -13.90
N PRO A 126 -9.97 -19.72 -13.82
CA PRO A 126 -10.22 -20.43 -12.56
C PRO A 126 -8.96 -21.00 -11.92
N PHE A 127 -7.99 -21.47 -12.71
CA PHE A 127 -6.79 -22.12 -12.20
C PHE A 127 -5.81 -21.10 -11.65
N THR A 128 -5.56 -20.01 -12.39
CA THR A 128 -4.71 -18.92 -11.90
C THR A 128 -5.29 -18.30 -10.63
N TYR A 129 -6.60 -18.01 -10.62
CA TYR A 129 -7.28 -17.48 -9.45
C TYR A 129 -7.12 -18.39 -8.23
N LEU A 130 -7.40 -19.68 -8.39
CA LEU A 130 -7.33 -20.65 -7.29
C LEU A 130 -5.88 -20.85 -6.83
N ALA A 131 -4.93 -20.97 -7.76
CA ALA A 131 -3.51 -21.14 -7.45
C ALA A 131 -2.97 -19.98 -6.60
N GLN A 132 -3.30 -18.73 -6.96
CA GLN A 132 -2.85 -17.54 -6.22
C GLN A 132 -3.39 -17.53 -4.78
N HIS A 133 -4.67 -17.87 -4.57
CA HIS A 133 -5.24 -17.99 -3.23
C HIS A 133 -4.62 -19.14 -2.42
N LEU A 134 -4.43 -20.30 -3.04
CA LEU A 134 -3.85 -21.46 -2.35
C LEU A 134 -2.39 -21.23 -1.98
N VAL A 135 -1.60 -20.56 -2.83
CA VAL A 135 -0.23 -20.14 -2.50
C VAL A 135 -0.25 -19.20 -1.30
N ALA A 136 -1.09 -18.16 -1.32
CA ALA A 136 -1.17 -17.22 -0.23
C ALA A 136 -1.69 -17.82 1.08
N PHE A 137 -2.66 -18.74 1.03
CA PHE A 137 -3.15 -19.46 2.22
C PHE A 137 -2.11 -20.42 2.79
N SER A 138 -1.12 -20.85 1.98
CA SER A 138 -0.08 -21.80 2.38
C SER A 138 1.18 -21.11 2.90
N VAL A 139 1.84 -20.35 2.04
CA VAL A 139 3.17 -19.75 2.29
C VAL A 139 3.13 -18.22 2.30
N GLY A 140 1.94 -17.61 2.27
CA GLY A 140 1.78 -16.16 2.28
C GLY A 140 2.26 -15.49 0.99
N HIS A 141 2.69 -14.23 1.08
CA HIS A 141 3.27 -13.51 -0.04
C HIS A 141 4.78 -13.50 0.07
N LEU A 142 5.38 -14.01 -0.98
CA LEU A 142 6.81 -14.16 -1.12
C LEU A 142 7.37 -12.95 -1.87
N THR A 143 8.58 -12.53 -1.52
CA THR A 143 9.31 -11.47 -2.22
C THR A 143 10.09 -12.08 -3.38
N ASN A 144 11.41 -12.17 -3.24
CA ASN A 144 12.33 -12.71 -4.21
C ASN A 144 12.34 -14.25 -4.18
N TRP A 145 11.85 -14.88 -3.11
CA TRP A 145 11.88 -16.34 -2.94
C TRP A 145 10.63 -17.00 -3.54
N THR A 146 10.28 -16.62 -4.77
CA THR A 146 9.07 -17.10 -5.48
C THR A 146 9.04 -18.63 -5.64
N TRP A 147 10.19 -19.29 -5.62
CA TRP A 147 10.28 -20.76 -5.64
C TRP A 147 9.60 -21.42 -4.43
N LEU A 148 9.47 -20.73 -3.28
CA LEU A 148 8.72 -21.25 -2.13
C LEU A 148 7.22 -21.41 -2.43
N ALA A 149 6.70 -20.78 -3.49
CA ALA A 149 5.31 -20.97 -3.93
C ALA A 149 5.03 -22.44 -4.28
N TRP A 150 6.03 -23.19 -4.74
CA TRP A 150 5.92 -24.64 -4.96
C TRP A 150 5.62 -25.42 -3.67
N GLY A 151 5.97 -24.87 -2.51
CA GLY A 151 5.58 -25.40 -1.20
C GLY A 151 4.06 -25.52 -1.05
N ALA A 152 3.27 -24.69 -1.74
CA ALA A 152 1.81 -24.80 -1.74
C ALA A 152 1.31 -26.16 -2.27
N ILE A 153 2.06 -26.85 -3.13
CA ILE A 153 1.70 -28.21 -3.60
C ILE A 153 1.61 -29.17 -2.40
N LEU A 154 2.52 -29.07 -1.43
CA LEU A 154 2.46 -29.90 -0.23
C LEU A 154 1.18 -29.62 0.56
N PHE A 155 0.85 -28.35 0.80
CA PHE A 155 -0.36 -27.97 1.52
C PHE A 155 -1.61 -28.47 0.81
N VAL A 156 -1.69 -28.31 -0.51
CA VAL A 156 -2.80 -28.83 -1.32
C VAL A 156 -2.88 -30.35 -1.24
N ALA A 157 -1.75 -31.07 -1.35
CA ALA A 157 -1.71 -32.53 -1.22
C ALA A 157 -2.18 -32.99 0.16
N LEU A 158 -1.79 -32.30 1.24
CA LEU A 158 -2.26 -32.57 2.59
C LEU A 158 -3.77 -32.27 2.72
N ALA A 159 -4.26 -31.15 2.18
CA ALA A 159 -5.68 -30.85 2.18
C ALA A 159 -6.50 -31.93 1.46
N LEU A 160 -6.03 -32.42 0.31
CA LEU A 160 -6.64 -33.54 -0.42
C LEU A 160 -6.60 -34.85 0.39
N ALA A 161 -5.49 -35.15 1.08
CA ALA A 161 -5.42 -36.29 1.98
C ALA A 161 -6.41 -36.18 3.15
N GLY A 162 -6.61 -34.96 3.68
CA GLY A 162 -7.60 -34.66 4.70
C GLY A 162 -9.04 -34.89 4.21
N ILE A 163 -9.35 -34.44 3.00
CA ILE A 163 -10.63 -34.70 2.33
C ILE A 163 -10.86 -36.22 2.16
N TRP A 164 -9.84 -36.94 1.69
CA TRP A 164 -9.91 -38.38 1.47
C TRP A 164 -10.16 -39.17 2.77
N ARG A 165 -9.48 -38.79 3.87
CA ARG A 165 -9.71 -39.38 5.20
C ARG A 165 -11.14 -39.15 5.69
N GLY A 166 -11.64 -37.91 5.60
CA GLY A 166 -13.01 -37.59 6.02
C GLY A 166 -14.06 -38.37 5.23
N GLY A 167 -13.82 -38.63 3.94
CA GLY A 167 -14.67 -39.49 3.12
C GLY A 167 -14.69 -40.96 3.57
N LYS A 168 -13.53 -41.52 3.95
CA LYS A 168 -13.42 -42.93 4.39
C LYS A 168 -14.05 -43.18 5.76
N GLN A 169 -13.92 -42.24 6.70
CA GLN A 169 -14.50 -42.38 8.04
C GLN A 169 -16.03 -42.54 7.97
N LYS A 170 -16.67 -41.75 7.11
CA LYS A 170 -18.12 -41.82 6.87
C LYS A 170 -18.60 -43.21 6.43
N ASN A 171 -17.83 -43.91 5.59
CA ASN A 171 -18.17 -45.26 5.10
C ASN A 171 -17.97 -46.34 6.18
N ARG A 172 -16.99 -46.17 7.08
CA ARG A 172 -16.77 -47.11 8.20
C ARG A 172 -17.88 -47.03 9.24
N GLU A 173 -18.32 -45.82 9.61
CA GLU A 173 -19.36 -45.63 10.61
C GLU A 173 -20.73 -46.16 10.14
N THR A 174 -21.06 -46.00 8.85
CA THR A 174 -22.31 -46.54 8.27
C THR A 174 -22.30 -48.07 8.18
N GLY A 175 -21.17 -48.69 7.81
CA GLY A 175 -21.06 -50.15 7.71
C GLY A 175 -21.03 -50.88 9.06
N THR A 176 -20.42 -50.29 10.08
CA THR A 176 -20.26 -50.93 11.40
C THR A 176 -21.54 -50.82 12.26
N ARG A 177 -22.28 -49.72 12.12
CA ARG A 177 -23.56 -49.50 12.83
C ARG A 177 -24.69 -50.43 12.37
N ALA A 178 -24.61 -50.93 11.13
CA ALA A 178 -25.53 -51.95 10.63
C ALA A 178 -25.30 -53.34 11.26
N LYS A 179 -24.10 -53.64 11.78
CA LYS A 179 -23.76 -54.96 12.35
C LYS A 179 -23.83 -55.03 13.88
N ASN A 180 -23.62 -53.92 14.60
CA ASN A 180 -23.56 -53.91 16.06
C ASN A 180 -24.65 -53.00 16.68
N GLN A 181 -25.94 -53.34 16.49
CA GLN A 181 -27.06 -52.63 17.12
C GLN A 181 -27.16 -52.83 18.65
N THR A 182 -26.36 -53.73 19.25
CA THR A 182 -26.48 -54.11 20.67
C THR A 182 -25.50 -53.39 21.60
N ALA A 183 -24.51 -52.65 21.10
CA ALA A 183 -23.55 -51.93 21.92
C ALA A 183 -23.99 -50.47 22.16
N ARG A 184 -24.04 -50.03 23.42
CA ARG A 184 -24.40 -48.67 23.85
C ARG A 184 -23.70 -47.61 22.96
N PRO A 185 -24.45 -46.68 22.35
CA PRO A 185 -23.87 -45.67 21.47
C PRO A 185 -22.96 -44.73 22.28
N GLN A 186 -21.66 -44.77 22.02
CA GLN A 186 -20.79 -43.64 22.37
C GLN A 186 -21.29 -42.41 21.61
N SER A 187 -21.54 -41.31 22.32
CA SER A 187 -22.12 -40.08 21.81
C SER A 187 -21.14 -39.32 20.93
N VAL A 188 -20.96 -39.78 19.69
CA VAL A 188 -20.28 -38.99 18.65
C VAL A 188 -21.14 -37.76 18.37
N SER A 189 -20.57 -36.55 18.47
CA SER A 189 -21.32 -35.31 18.17
C SER A 189 -21.82 -35.38 16.72
N PRO A 190 -23.09 -35.05 16.45
CA PRO A 190 -23.69 -35.09 15.12
C PRO A 190 -22.96 -34.18 14.11
N LEU A 191 -22.28 -33.14 14.59
CA LEU A 191 -21.44 -32.26 13.76
C LEU A 191 -20.21 -32.97 13.20
N GLN A 192 -19.65 -33.96 13.90
CA GLN A 192 -18.46 -34.68 13.41
C GLN A 192 -18.79 -35.48 12.14
N ALA A 193 -19.98 -36.06 12.05
CA ALA A 193 -20.43 -36.82 10.87
C ALA A 193 -20.58 -35.95 9.61
N VAL A 194 -20.74 -34.63 9.76
CA VAL A 194 -20.88 -33.65 8.69
C VAL A 194 -19.72 -32.65 8.64
N GLY A 195 -18.66 -32.83 9.43
CA GLY A 195 -17.60 -31.83 9.56
C GLY A 195 -16.87 -31.51 8.25
N LEU A 196 -16.59 -32.53 7.43
CA LEU A 196 -15.94 -32.37 6.13
C LEU A 196 -16.77 -31.51 5.15
N PRO A 197 -18.04 -31.83 4.84
CA PRO A 197 -18.83 -31.01 3.92
C PRO A 197 -19.02 -29.58 4.43
N LEU A 198 -19.16 -29.37 5.74
CA LEU A 198 -19.24 -28.01 6.30
C LEU A 198 -17.94 -27.22 6.07
N THR A 199 -16.78 -27.84 6.32
CA THR A 199 -15.47 -27.22 6.05
C THR A 199 -15.31 -26.86 4.58
N LEU A 200 -15.73 -27.75 3.68
CA LEU A 200 -15.70 -27.52 2.23
C LEU A 200 -16.64 -26.39 1.79
N ILE A 201 -17.81 -26.23 2.43
CA ILE A 201 -18.72 -25.11 2.15
C ILE A 201 -18.08 -23.79 2.59
N TYR A 202 -17.52 -23.72 3.80
CA TYR A 202 -16.88 -22.50 4.30
C TYR A 202 -15.63 -22.09 3.52
N LEU A 203 -14.92 -23.04 2.91
CA LEU A 203 -13.80 -22.75 2.00
C LEU A 203 -14.27 -22.43 0.58
N GLY A 204 -15.09 -23.30 0.00
CA GLY A 204 -15.43 -23.30 -1.41
C GLY A 204 -16.39 -22.18 -1.79
N ALA A 205 -17.39 -21.87 -0.95
CA ALA A 205 -18.37 -20.84 -1.29
C ALA A 205 -17.73 -19.44 -1.38
N PRO A 206 -16.87 -18.99 -0.45
CA PRO A 206 -16.16 -17.72 -0.60
C PRO A 206 -15.25 -17.65 -1.83
N LEU A 207 -14.50 -18.72 -2.12
CA LEU A 207 -13.62 -18.77 -3.30
C LEU A 207 -14.44 -18.74 -4.60
N LEU A 208 -15.56 -19.46 -4.66
CA LEU A 208 -16.43 -19.46 -5.84
C LEU A 208 -17.08 -18.09 -6.05
N LEU A 209 -17.64 -17.48 -5.00
CA LEU A 209 -18.28 -16.16 -5.09
C LEU A 209 -17.27 -15.07 -5.44
N GLY A 210 -16.06 -15.12 -4.86
CA GLY A 210 -14.97 -14.22 -5.24
C GLY A 210 -14.53 -14.40 -6.68
N PHE A 211 -14.47 -15.64 -7.18
CA PHE A 211 -14.19 -15.92 -8.58
C PHE A 211 -15.28 -15.36 -9.51
N LEU A 212 -16.55 -15.53 -9.15
CA LEU A 212 -17.67 -14.95 -9.90
C LEU A 212 -17.60 -13.42 -9.93
N VAL A 213 -17.22 -12.78 -8.82
CA VAL A 213 -16.96 -11.34 -8.82
C VAL A 213 -15.80 -10.99 -9.75
N ASN A 214 -14.69 -11.73 -9.72
CA ASN A 214 -13.58 -11.53 -10.67
C ASN A 214 -14.01 -11.64 -12.15
N LEU A 215 -15.02 -12.45 -12.48
CA LEU A 215 -15.54 -12.51 -13.84
C LEU A 215 -16.32 -11.26 -14.26
N VAL A 216 -17.02 -10.61 -13.32
CA VAL A 216 -17.86 -9.43 -13.60
C VAL A 216 -17.05 -8.14 -13.41
N TYR A 217 -16.33 -8.04 -12.30
CA TYR A 217 -15.45 -6.95 -11.89
C TYR A 217 -14.05 -7.54 -11.62
N PRO A 218 -13.19 -7.66 -12.65
CA PRO A 218 -11.84 -8.19 -12.49
C PRO A 218 -10.99 -7.21 -11.69
N PHE A 219 -11.19 -7.14 -10.38
CA PHE A 219 -10.45 -6.28 -9.48
C PHE A 219 -9.45 -7.12 -8.70
N HIS A 220 -8.20 -7.18 -9.20
CA HIS A 220 -7.12 -7.95 -8.61
C HIS A 220 -5.89 -7.07 -8.33
N PRO A 221 -6.02 -6.03 -7.46
CA PRO A 221 -4.86 -5.23 -7.07
C PRO A 221 -3.73 -6.11 -6.53
N ILE A 222 -2.50 -5.59 -6.57
CA ILE A 222 -1.34 -6.31 -6.02
C ILE A 222 -1.70 -6.89 -4.65
N ARG A 223 -1.59 -8.21 -4.52
CA ARG A 223 -1.95 -8.99 -3.33
C ARG A 223 -3.46 -8.94 -3.01
N TYR A 224 -4.32 -9.23 -3.97
CA TYR A 224 -5.78 -9.19 -3.81
C TYR A 224 -6.34 -10.42 -3.08
N GLU A 225 -5.63 -11.54 -3.07
CA GLU A 225 -5.99 -12.75 -2.31
C GLU A 225 -6.15 -12.50 -0.80
N ARG A 226 -5.54 -11.44 -0.24
CA ARG A 226 -5.84 -10.93 1.11
C ARG A 226 -7.33 -10.63 1.33
N LEU A 227 -8.08 -10.33 0.26
CA LEU A 227 -9.51 -10.09 0.30
C LEU A 227 -10.33 -11.38 0.54
N LEU A 228 -9.74 -12.57 0.50
CA LEU A 228 -10.41 -13.81 0.89
C LEU A 228 -9.66 -14.54 2.02
N LEU A 229 -8.77 -13.86 2.74
CA LEU A 229 -7.98 -14.48 3.82
C LEU A 229 -8.83 -15.10 4.93
N PHE A 230 -10.08 -14.63 5.09
CA PHE A 230 -11.04 -15.22 6.03
C PHE A 230 -11.47 -16.65 5.69
N ALA A 231 -11.23 -17.12 4.46
CA ALA A 231 -11.46 -18.51 4.05
C ALA A 231 -10.24 -19.43 4.35
N ALA A 232 -9.05 -18.85 4.54
CA ALA A 232 -7.80 -19.59 4.77
C ALA A 232 -7.86 -20.57 5.97
N PRO A 233 -8.50 -20.24 7.12
CA PRO A 233 -8.56 -21.17 8.24
C PRO A 233 -9.22 -22.51 7.88
N PHE A 234 -10.23 -22.52 7.02
CA PHE A 234 -10.92 -23.75 6.60
C PHE A 234 -10.04 -24.60 5.69
N PHE A 235 -9.21 -23.98 4.86
CA PHE A 235 -8.16 -24.69 4.11
C PHE A 235 -7.15 -25.33 5.07
N LEU A 236 -6.67 -24.59 6.08
CA LEU A 236 -5.71 -25.11 7.05
C LEU A 236 -6.28 -26.24 7.92
N ILE A 237 -7.59 -26.24 8.21
CA ILE A 237 -8.27 -27.39 8.85
C ILE A 237 -8.16 -28.64 7.98
N LEU A 238 -8.31 -28.53 6.66
CA LEU A 238 -8.13 -29.67 5.75
C LEU A 238 -6.68 -30.15 5.72
N VAL A 239 -5.72 -29.23 5.71
CA VAL A 239 -4.28 -29.54 5.80
C VAL A 239 -3.98 -30.31 7.08
N ALA A 240 -4.46 -29.82 8.23
CA ALA A 240 -4.30 -30.49 9.52
C ALA A 240 -4.90 -31.89 9.51
N ASN A 241 -6.10 -32.06 8.94
CA ASN A 241 -6.72 -33.37 8.78
C ASN A 241 -5.88 -34.33 7.92
N GLY A 242 -5.19 -33.81 6.90
CA GLY A 242 -4.25 -34.56 6.07
C GLY A 242 -3.02 -35.03 6.83
N ILE A 243 -2.43 -34.16 7.65
CA ILE A 243 -1.32 -34.52 8.53
C ILE A 243 -1.74 -35.63 9.48
N VAL A 244 -2.90 -35.51 10.13
CA VAL A 244 -3.42 -36.55 11.02
C VAL A 244 -3.70 -37.84 10.25
N ALA A 245 -4.17 -37.77 9.00
CA ALA A 245 -4.35 -38.95 8.15
C ALA A 245 -3.05 -39.71 7.89
N LEU A 246 -1.98 -38.97 7.59
CA LEU A 246 -0.65 -39.55 7.40
C LEU A 246 -0.11 -40.13 8.71
N TYR A 247 -0.30 -39.41 9.82
CA TYR A 247 0.13 -39.86 11.15
C TYR A 247 -0.54 -41.17 11.58
N GLU A 248 -1.86 -41.29 11.40
CA GLU A 248 -2.62 -42.50 11.71
C GLU A 248 -2.24 -43.67 10.81
N ARG A 249 -1.86 -43.41 9.56
CA ARG A 249 -1.38 -44.45 8.63
C ARG A 249 0.05 -44.89 8.98
N GLN A 250 0.94 -43.93 9.21
CA GLN A 250 2.34 -44.13 9.56
C GLN A 250 2.89 -42.89 10.27
N ARG A 251 3.19 -43.00 11.57
CA ARG A 251 3.60 -41.85 12.42
C ARG A 251 4.74 -41.03 11.82
N VAL A 252 5.73 -41.70 11.22
CA VAL A 252 6.87 -41.05 10.56
C VAL A 252 6.43 -40.10 9.44
N LEU A 253 5.45 -40.49 8.62
CA LEU A 253 4.92 -39.62 7.55
C LEU A 253 4.20 -38.40 8.13
N GLY A 254 3.44 -38.59 9.21
CA GLY A 254 2.79 -37.49 9.93
C GLY A 254 3.81 -36.47 10.47
N TYR A 255 4.83 -36.94 11.19
CA TYR A 255 5.89 -36.08 11.70
C TYR A 255 6.68 -35.39 10.59
N ALA A 256 7.04 -36.11 9.52
CA ALA A 256 7.73 -35.54 8.37
C ALA A 256 6.89 -34.45 7.68
N ALA A 257 5.60 -34.70 7.46
CA ALA A 257 4.68 -33.71 6.89
C ALA A 257 4.54 -32.47 7.79
N SER A 258 4.39 -32.65 9.10
CA SER A 258 4.38 -31.55 10.06
C SER A 258 5.67 -30.73 10.03
N ALA A 259 6.83 -31.40 10.06
CA ALA A 259 8.12 -30.74 10.04
C ALA A 259 8.32 -29.93 8.75
N LEU A 260 7.90 -30.48 7.61
CA LEU A 260 8.00 -29.79 6.32
C LEU A 260 7.07 -28.57 6.24
N VAL A 261 5.84 -28.67 6.76
CA VAL A 261 4.93 -27.52 6.87
C VAL A 261 5.54 -26.43 7.76
N VAL A 262 6.08 -26.80 8.93
CA VAL A 262 6.74 -25.86 9.85
C VAL A 262 7.95 -25.20 9.19
N LEU A 263 8.78 -25.97 8.47
CA LEU A 263 9.93 -25.45 7.74
C LEU A 263 9.51 -24.45 6.66
N LEU A 264 8.51 -24.78 5.83
CA LEU A 264 8.01 -23.88 4.79
C LEU A 264 7.44 -22.59 5.38
N CYS A 265 6.68 -22.68 6.48
CA CYS A 265 6.19 -21.50 7.20
C CYS A 265 7.35 -20.67 7.77
N ALA A 266 8.37 -21.30 8.35
CA ALA A 266 9.53 -20.59 8.89
C ALA A 266 10.32 -19.87 7.78
N LEU A 267 10.51 -20.51 6.63
CA LEU A 267 11.17 -19.89 5.47
C LEU A 267 10.34 -18.74 4.90
N ALA A 268 9.02 -18.90 4.80
CA ALA A 268 8.12 -17.82 4.37
C ALA A 268 8.12 -16.64 5.35
N LEU A 269 8.17 -16.90 6.66
CA LEU A 269 8.30 -15.86 7.68
C LEU A 269 9.67 -15.19 7.64
N TYR A 270 10.74 -15.94 7.34
CA TYR A 270 12.06 -15.37 7.14
C TYR A 270 12.07 -14.43 5.92
N ASP A 271 11.52 -14.85 4.77
CA ASP A 271 11.30 -13.98 3.61
C ASP A 271 10.44 -12.76 3.96
N PHE A 272 9.51 -12.89 4.91
CA PHE A 272 8.68 -11.79 5.37
C PHE A 272 9.42 -10.75 6.21
N TYR A 273 10.18 -11.20 7.21
CA TYR A 273 10.76 -10.33 8.23
C TYR A 273 12.21 -9.94 7.98
N ALA A 274 12.97 -10.73 7.23
CA ALA A 274 14.42 -10.54 7.07
C ALA A 274 14.81 -10.04 5.67
N VAL A 275 13.94 -10.16 4.67
CA VAL A 275 14.20 -9.64 3.32
C VAL A 275 13.55 -8.26 3.19
N GLU A 276 14.31 -7.28 2.70
CA GLU A 276 13.81 -5.93 2.47
C GLU A 276 12.63 -5.95 1.50
N ARG A 277 11.52 -5.30 1.90
CA ARG A 277 10.29 -5.23 1.13
C ARG A 277 10.03 -3.80 0.73
N TYR A 278 9.78 -3.60 -0.56
CA TYR A 278 9.37 -2.31 -1.10
C TYR A 278 10.41 -1.20 -0.89
N ALA A 279 11.68 -1.48 -1.15
CA ALA A 279 12.74 -0.48 -1.08
C ALA A 279 12.39 0.78 -1.92
N ASP A 280 11.74 0.57 -3.07
CA ASP A 280 11.32 1.66 -3.95
C ASP A 280 10.16 2.50 -3.39
N GLU A 281 9.42 2.01 -2.40
CA GLU A 281 8.32 2.73 -1.74
C GLU A 281 8.71 3.18 -0.32
N ASP A 282 9.98 3.07 0.06
CA ASP A 282 10.44 3.44 1.39
C ASP A 282 10.58 4.96 1.52
N TYR A 283 9.73 5.56 2.35
CA TYR A 283 9.75 6.98 2.66
C TYR A 283 10.87 7.37 3.65
N ARG A 284 11.55 6.41 4.30
CA ARG A 284 12.55 6.76 5.33
C ARG A 284 13.76 7.53 4.77
N PRO A 285 14.36 7.15 3.63
CA PRO A 285 15.49 7.89 3.06
C PRO A 285 15.12 9.33 2.67
N LEU A 286 13.95 9.55 2.05
CA LEU A 286 13.53 10.89 1.65
C LEU A 286 13.15 11.75 2.86
N ILE A 287 12.55 11.15 3.90
CA ILE A 287 12.26 11.86 5.16
C ILE A 287 13.56 12.25 5.85
N ALA A 288 14.57 11.37 5.87
CA ALA A 288 15.89 11.68 6.40
C ALA A 288 16.58 12.82 5.61
N GLU A 289 16.37 12.89 4.29
CA GLU A 289 16.84 14.03 3.48
C GLU A 289 16.11 15.33 3.86
N MET A 290 14.79 15.25 4.03
CA MET A 290 13.97 16.38 4.46
C MET A 290 14.39 16.92 5.83
N GLU A 291 14.66 16.05 6.81
CA GLU A 291 15.11 16.43 8.17
C GLU A 291 16.37 17.28 8.21
N LYS A 292 17.29 17.07 7.26
CA LYS A 292 18.56 17.82 7.18
C LYS A 292 18.32 19.30 6.97
N TYR A 293 17.32 19.65 6.16
CA TYR A 293 17.13 21.01 5.66
C TYR A 293 15.82 21.66 6.13
N ALA A 294 14.86 20.86 6.59
CA ALA A 294 13.60 21.38 7.09
C ALA A 294 13.84 22.34 8.24
N ALA A 295 13.13 23.48 8.22
CA ALA A 295 13.04 24.35 9.39
C ALA A 295 11.57 24.65 9.71
N GLU A 296 11.37 25.43 10.77
CA GLU A 296 10.04 25.70 11.31
C GLU A 296 9.12 26.30 10.23
N ASP A 297 7.84 25.90 10.30
CA ASP A 297 6.77 26.34 9.40
C ASP A 297 6.93 25.96 7.92
N ASP A 298 7.83 25.01 7.60
CA ASP A 298 7.90 24.43 6.27
C ASP A 298 6.57 23.75 5.90
N LEU A 299 6.00 24.15 4.76
CA LEU A 299 4.80 23.54 4.22
C LEU A 299 5.13 22.18 3.62
N VAL A 300 4.36 21.15 3.94
CA VAL A 300 4.45 19.85 3.25
C VAL A 300 3.11 19.50 2.64
N TYR A 301 3.08 19.32 1.32
CA TYR A 301 1.89 18.82 0.64
C TYR A 301 1.79 17.30 0.79
N ALA A 302 0.82 16.86 1.59
CA ALA A 302 0.42 15.45 1.67
C ALA A 302 -0.67 15.19 0.63
N VAL A 303 -0.25 14.88 -0.60
CA VAL A 303 -1.16 14.55 -1.72
C VAL A 303 -1.97 13.29 -1.42
N TYR A 304 -1.34 12.35 -0.71
CA TYR A 304 -2.00 11.15 -0.25
C TYR A 304 -2.11 11.11 1.29
N PRO A 305 -3.27 10.76 1.86
CA PRO A 305 -3.47 10.80 3.32
C PRO A 305 -2.47 9.93 4.11
N TRP A 306 -2.00 8.82 3.52
CA TRP A 306 -1.02 7.95 4.17
C TRP A 306 0.38 8.57 4.32
N GLN A 307 0.70 9.63 3.57
CA GLN A 307 1.97 10.36 3.69
C GLN A 307 2.08 11.04 5.06
N ILE A 308 0.96 11.54 5.59
CA ILE A 308 0.88 12.13 6.93
C ILE A 308 1.32 11.11 7.97
N GLY A 309 0.81 9.87 7.89
CA GLY A 309 1.20 8.79 8.79
C GLY A 309 2.69 8.45 8.72
N TYR A 310 3.30 8.49 7.53
CA TYR A 310 4.76 8.30 7.39
C TYR A 310 5.55 9.44 8.02
N LEU A 311 5.13 10.69 7.82
CA LEU A 311 5.75 11.86 8.44
C LEU A 311 5.64 11.78 9.98
N GLU A 312 4.45 11.57 10.53
CA GLU A 312 4.25 11.42 11.97
C GLU A 312 5.11 10.29 12.57
N THR A 313 5.22 9.17 11.85
CA THR A 313 5.94 7.99 12.32
C THR A 313 7.45 8.16 12.25
N TYR A 314 7.99 8.74 11.18
CA TYR A 314 9.44 8.70 10.91
C TYR A 314 10.13 10.04 11.03
N TYR A 315 9.46 11.17 10.80
CA TYR A 315 10.07 12.49 10.85
C TYR A 315 10.27 12.97 12.30
N ARG A 316 11.44 13.52 12.57
CA ARG A 316 11.92 13.98 13.89
C ARG A 316 12.60 15.36 13.84
N GLY A 317 12.53 16.04 12.69
CA GLY A 317 13.11 17.37 12.49
C GLY A 317 12.28 18.52 13.09
N ALA A 318 12.49 19.73 12.56
CA ALA A 318 11.74 20.92 12.95
C ALA A 318 10.23 20.77 12.66
N PRO A 319 9.33 21.34 13.47
CA PRO A 319 7.88 21.26 13.22
C PRO A 319 7.50 21.68 11.79
N LEU A 320 6.70 20.84 11.14
CA LEU A 320 6.23 21.03 9.76
C LEU A 320 4.76 21.46 9.74
N ASN A 321 4.40 22.31 8.78
CA ASN A 321 3.02 22.60 8.43
C ASN A 321 2.54 21.59 7.37
N VAL A 322 1.97 20.47 7.81
CA VAL A 322 1.51 19.42 6.88
C VAL A 322 0.09 19.71 6.39
N TYR A 323 -0.08 19.88 5.09
CA TYR A 323 -1.36 20.15 4.44
C TYR A 323 -1.87 18.91 3.69
N GLU A 324 -2.95 18.29 4.19
CA GLU A 324 -3.66 17.24 3.46
C GLU A 324 -4.36 17.83 2.24
N VAL A 325 -3.93 17.42 1.05
CA VAL A 325 -4.48 17.95 -0.19
C VAL A 325 -5.85 17.33 -0.45
N PRO A 326 -6.93 18.12 -0.56
CA PRO A 326 -8.27 17.60 -0.86
C PRO A 326 -8.40 17.32 -2.37
N ALA A 327 -7.69 16.29 -2.85
CA ALA A 327 -7.47 16.00 -4.26
C ALA A 327 -8.77 16.00 -5.09
N ASP A 328 -9.77 15.23 -4.66
CA ASP A 328 -11.07 15.14 -5.36
C ASP A 328 -11.77 16.50 -5.49
N ALA A 329 -11.67 17.35 -4.47
CA ALA A 329 -12.29 18.67 -4.48
C ALA A 329 -11.53 19.62 -5.41
N TRP A 330 -10.19 19.62 -5.34
CA TRP A 330 -9.33 20.47 -6.18
C TRP A 330 -9.46 20.17 -7.67
N LEU A 331 -9.65 18.90 -8.03
CA LEU A 331 -9.85 18.49 -9.43
C LEU A 331 -11.19 18.99 -9.99
N LYS A 332 -12.23 18.95 -9.18
CA LYS A 332 -13.57 19.44 -9.53
C LYS A 332 -13.64 20.97 -9.49
N GLN A 333 -12.89 21.60 -8.59
CA GLN A 333 -12.94 23.04 -8.30
C GLN A 333 -11.57 23.67 -8.49
N LYS A 334 -11.13 23.76 -9.75
CA LYS A 334 -9.79 24.27 -10.11
C LYS A 334 -9.50 25.67 -9.57
N GLU A 335 -10.52 26.52 -9.48
CA GLU A 335 -10.37 27.88 -8.95
C GLU A 335 -10.08 27.88 -7.44
N VAL A 336 -10.79 27.04 -6.69
CA VAL A 336 -10.55 26.86 -5.24
C VAL A 336 -9.15 26.32 -5.00
N MET A 337 -8.70 25.36 -5.81
CA MET A 337 -7.32 24.87 -5.79
C MET A 337 -6.34 26.02 -6.02
N ARG A 338 -6.49 26.80 -7.09
CA ARG A 338 -5.58 27.92 -7.41
C ARG A 338 -5.51 28.94 -6.27
N GLN A 339 -6.66 29.35 -5.73
CA GLN A 339 -6.72 30.29 -4.59
C GLN A 339 -6.07 29.70 -3.34
N THR A 340 -6.26 28.41 -3.08
CA THR A 340 -5.66 27.73 -1.93
C THR A 340 -4.15 27.60 -2.08
N LEU A 341 -3.66 27.24 -3.29
CA LEU A 341 -2.24 27.17 -3.58
C LEU A 341 -1.58 28.54 -3.44
N ALA A 342 -2.14 29.58 -4.05
CA ALA A 342 -1.63 30.95 -3.91
C ALA A 342 -1.61 31.43 -2.45
N ARG A 343 -2.64 31.10 -1.67
CA ARG A 343 -2.69 31.41 -0.23
C ARG A 343 -1.61 30.66 0.55
N LEU A 344 -1.52 29.33 0.38
CA LEU A 344 -0.53 28.51 1.08
C LEU A 344 0.89 28.89 0.69
N HIS A 345 1.12 29.18 -0.59
CA HIS A 345 2.37 29.73 -1.09
C HIS A 345 2.67 31.04 -0.36
N HIS A 346 1.77 32.02 -0.39
CA HIS A 346 1.98 33.30 0.29
C HIS A 346 2.23 33.19 1.80
N GLU A 347 1.56 32.25 2.47
CA GLU A 347 1.70 32.01 3.91
C GLU A 347 2.99 31.27 4.29
N ASN A 348 3.61 30.53 3.36
CA ASN A 348 4.75 29.65 3.64
C ASN A 348 5.87 29.90 2.63
N ALA A 349 6.98 30.48 3.09
CA ALA A 349 8.12 30.80 2.22
C ALA A 349 8.81 29.56 1.62
N ARG A 350 8.54 28.37 2.15
CA ARG A 350 9.24 27.13 1.81
C ARG A 350 8.25 25.98 1.78
N ALA A 351 8.37 25.12 0.77
CA ALA A 351 7.43 24.03 0.56
C ALA A 351 8.10 22.75 0.07
N TRP A 352 7.64 21.63 0.63
CA TRP A 352 8.03 20.28 0.29
C TRP A 352 6.88 19.58 -0.45
N LEU A 353 7.24 18.90 -1.54
CA LEU A 353 6.35 18.05 -2.29
C LEU A 353 6.85 16.60 -2.25
N LEU A 354 6.01 15.71 -1.73
CA LEU A 354 6.25 14.27 -1.67
C LEU A 354 5.43 13.61 -2.78
N ALA A 355 6.01 13.42 -3.96
CA ALA A 355 5.31 12.86 -5.12
C ALA A 355 5.53 11.34 -5.23
N TYR A 356 4.50 10.58 -5.57
CA TYR A 356 4.60 9.11 -5.75
C TYR A 356 4.56 8.73 -7.24
N GLN A 357 5.70 8.36 -7.80
CA GLN A 357 6.03 8.25 -9.23
C GLN A 357 5.93 6.87 -9.88
N LYS A 358 5.30 5.85 -9.25
CA LYS A 358 5.32 4.44 -9.68
C LYS A 358 5.06 4.14 -11.19
N GLN A 359 4.52 5.05 -12.00
CA GLN A 359 4.35 4.84 -13.45
C GLN A 359 4.75 6.02 -14.35
N GLY A 360 5.35 7.09 -13.80
CA GLY A 360 5.73 8.28 -14.57
C GLY A 360 6.77 8.02 -15.66
N HIS A 361 7.69 7.08 -15.45
CA HIS A 361 8.76 6.78 -16.41
C HIS A 361 8.36 5.88 -17.60
N LEU A 362 7.26 5.12 -17.51
CA LEU A 362 6.82 4.24 -18.61
C LEU A 362 5.88 4.93 -19.62
N ILE A 363 5.45 6.15 -19.31
CA ILE A 363 4.38 6.85 -20.05
C ILE A 363 4.95 7.82 -21.10
N GLU A 364 6.22 8.24 -20.99
CA GLU A 364 6.85 9.08 -22.02
C GLU A 364 7.06 8.34 -23.35
N ASP A 365 7.16 7.01 -23.33
CA ASP A 365 7.35 6.18 -24.54
C ASP A 365 6.04 5.63 -25.15
N ARG A 366 4.88 5.74 -24.48
CA ARG A 366 3.62 5.12 -24.95
C ARG A 366 2.37 5.94 -24.63
N ILE A 367 2.09 7.00 -25.40
CA ILE A 367 0.74 7.59 -25.44
C ILE A 367 0.16 7.54 -26.85
N ALA A 368 -0.84 6.66 -27.01
CA ALA A 368 -1.88 6.75 -28.03
C ALA A 368 -3.28 6.37 -27.51
N ASN A 369 -3.55 6.31 -26.20
CA ASN A 369 -4.92 6.12 -25.68
C ASN A 369 -5.24 7.07 -24.50
N ALA A 370 -6.23 7.93 -24.71
CA ALA A 370 -6.42 9.19 -23.98
C ALA A 370 -7.28 9.12 -22.70
N TRP A 371 -7.78 7.96 -22.31
CA TRP A 371 -8.67 7.84 -21.13
C TRP A 371 -8.03 7.17 -19.90
N LEU A 372 -7.08 6.24 -20.11
CA LEU A 372 -6.31 5.58 -19.04
C LEU A 372 -5.51 6.54 -18.14
N LEU A 373 -5.19 7.71 -18.68
CA LEU A 373 -4.35 8.69 -18.01
C LEU A 373 -5.08 9.37 -16.85
N ALA A 374 -6.41 9.46 -16.80
CA ALA A 374 -7.10 10.51 -16.06
C ALA A 374 -7.10 10.46 -14.51
N TYR A 375 -6.73 9.37 -13.81
CA TYR A 375 -6.82 9.28 -12.33
C TYR A 375 -5.47 9.03 -11.63
N GLN A 376 -4.50 8.31 -12.22
CA GLN A 376 -3.11 8.43 -11.79
C GLN A 376 -2.51 9.76 -12.26
N LYS A 377 -2.98 10.31 -13.39
CA LYS A 377 -2.84 11.74 -13.62
C LYS A 377 -3.54 12.58 -12.57
N GLN A 378 -4.43 12.13 -11.69
CA GLN A 378 -5.00 13.07 -10.72
C GLN A 378 -4.01 13.43 -9.64
N GLY A 379 -3.36 12.43 -9.03
CA GLY A 379 -2.21 12.64 -8.15
C GLY A 379 -1.11 13.38 -8.89
N HIS A 380 -0.67 12.88 -10.04
CA HIS A 380 0.39 13.54 -10.82
C HIS A 380 0.01 14.92 -11.36
N LEU A 381 -1.22 15.18 -11.81
CA LEU A 381 -1.64 16.52 -12.23
C LEU A 381 -1.74 17.44 -11.04
N ILE A 382 -2.09 16.95 -9.85
CA ILE A 382 -2.06 17.77 -8.64
C ILE A 382 -0.61 18.05 -8.27
N GLU A 383 0.25 17.05 -8.22
CA GLU A 383 1.70 17.18 -7.96
C GLU A 383 2.37 18.11 -8.98
N ASP A 384 2.10 17.94 -10.28
CA ASP A 384 2.59 18.77 -11.38
C ASP A 384 2.01 20.18 -11.29
N ARG A 385 0.74 20.35 -10.93
CA ARG A 385 0.16 21.69 -10.76
C ARG A 385 0.69 22.41 -9.54
N ILE A 386 0.90 21.69 -8.44
CA ILE A 386 1.61 22.21 -7.27
C ILE A 386 3.00 22.63 -7.74
N ALA A 387 3.80 21.73 -8.32
CA ALA A 387 5.13 22.04 -8.82
C ALA A 387 5.15 23.21 -9.83
N ASN A 388 4.13 23.33 -10.68
CA ASN A 388 3.98 24.45 -11.60
C ASN A 388 3.68 25.78 -10.90
N GLU A 389 2.96 25.79 -9.77
CA GLU A 389 2.80 26.98 -8.93
C GLU A 389 4.17 27.47 -8.43
N TYR A 390 5.04 26.52 -8.06
CA TYR A 390 6.42 26.78 -7.64
C TYR A 390 7.41 26.91 -8.81
N SER A 391 6.95 26.95 -10.08
CA SER A 391 7.85 27.06 -11.24
C SER A 391 8.64 28.38 -11.28
N ASN A 392 8.14 29.40 -10.58
CA ASN A 392 8.81 30.68 -10.42
C ASN A 392 9.70 30.77 -9.18
N ASP A 393 9.74 29.73 -8.36
CA ASP A 393 10.52 29.68 -7.13
C ASP A 393 11.89 29.05 -7.34
N TYR A 394 12.71 29.11 -6.29
CA TYR A 394 14.02 28.47 -6.28
C TYR A 394 13.89 27.01 -5.89
N VAL A 395 14.37 26.12 -6.77
CA VAL A 395 14.46 24.69 -6.47
C VAL A 395 15.71 24.43 -5.66
N VAL A 396 15.53 23.93 -4.43
CA VAL A 396 16.64 23.55 -3.53
C VAL A 396 17.09 22.12 -3.83
N THR A 397 16.13 21.20 -3.89
CA THR A 397 16.37 19.81 -4.24
C THR A 397 15.18 19.26 -5.01
N ASP A 398 15.49 18.32 -5.90
CA ASP A 398 14.53 17.60 -6.72
C ASP A 398 15.15 16.23 -7.01
N GLN A 399 14.82 15.24 -6.19
CA GLN A 399 15.49 13.94 -6.16
C GLN A 399 14.50 12.80 -6.10
N ASN A 400 14.85 11.68 -6.74
CA ASN A 400 14.09 10.45 -6.71
C ASN A 400 14.64 9.49 -5.66
N PHE A 401 13.74 8.86 -4.92
CA PHE A 401 13.95 7.82 -3.92
C PHE A 401 13.06 6.63 -4.30
N GLY A 402 13.56 5.77 -5.17
CA GLY A 402 12.76 4.70 -5.76
C GLY A 402 11.60 5.24 -6.59
N ASP A 403 10.38 4.82 -6.25
CA ASP A 403 9.10 5.26 -6.82
C ASP A 403 8.60 6.58 -6.20
N THR A 404 9.41 7.30 -5.42
CA THR A 404 9.01 8.59 -4.82
C THR A 404 9.94 9.70 -5.25
N ARG A 405 9.42 10.92 -5.38
CA ARG A 405 10.18 12.13 -5.69
C ARG A 405 9.99 13.13 -4.57
N LEU A 406 11.11 13.67 -4.08
CA LEU A 406 11.16 14.75 -3.11
C LEU A 406 11.56 16.03 -3.83
N ALA A 407 10.66 17.01 -3.84
CA ALA A 407 10.98 18.35 -4.33
C ALA A 407 10.87 19.36 -3.18
N TYR A 408 11.81 20.29 -3.12
CA TYR A 408 11.88 21.34 -2.12
C TYR A 408 12.04 22.70 -2.79
N PHE A 409 11.10 23.59 -2.52
CA PHE A 409 11.01 24.91 -3.12
C PHE A 409 11.11 26.00 -2.06
N VAL A 410 11.73 27.11 -2.44
CA VAL A 410 11.86 28.31 -1.61
C VAL A 410 11.45 29.51 -2.44
N GLN A 411 10.56 30.33 -1.87
CA GLN A 411 10.12 31.57 -2.48
C GLN A 411 11.28 32.53 -2.72
N GLY A 412 11.25 33.14 -3.90
CA GLY A 412 12.18 34.17 -4.29
C GLY A 412 11.63 35.57 -4.08
N ASN A 413 12.51 36.53 -3.78
CA ASN A 413 12.18 37.94 -3.99
C ASN A 413 12.22 38.27 -5.50
N GLU A 414 11.27 39.06 -5.98
CA GLU A 414 11.16 39.48 -7.39
C GLU A 414 12.21 40.50 -7.84
N THR A 415 13.14 40.91 -6.96
CA THR A 415 14.13 41.94 -7.25
C THR A 415 15.24 41.41 -8.15
N ASP A 416 14.93 41.32 -9.44
CA ASP A 416 15.90 41.04 -10.50
C ASP A 416 16.79 42.27 -10.75
N PHE A 417 18.10 42.05 -10.80
CA PHE A 417 19.03 42.98 -11.42
C PHE A 417 19.81 42.25 -12.50
N GLU A 418 19.74 42.73 -13.75
CA GLU A 418 20.52 42.12 -14.81
C GLU A 418 21.97 42.58 -14.72
N LEU A 419 22.89 41.63 -14.48
CA LEU A 419 24.31 41.86 -14.71
C LEU A 419 24.66 41.69 -16.19
N ALA A 420 25.78 42.30 -16.60
CA ALA A 420 26.32 42.13 -17.94
C ALA A 420 26.52 40.63 -18.26
N PRO A 421 26.08 40.15 -19.44
CA PRO A 421 26.26 38.76 -19.85
C PRO A 421 27.72 38.32 -19.80
N GLN A 422 27.96 37.10 -19.31
CA GLN A 422 29.27 36.47 -19.26
C GLN A 422 29.37 35.45 -20.40
N VAL A 423 30.29 35.67 -21.34
CA VAL A 423 30.50 34.80 -22.49
C VAL A 423 31.63 33.81 -22.16
N TYR A 424 31.31 32.53 -21.99
CA TYR A 424 32.32 31.49 -21.75
C TYR A 424 32.96 31.04 -23.07
N THR A 425 32.12 30.81 -24.08
CA THR A 425 32.51 30.48 -25.46
C THR A 425 31.51 31.13 -26.42
N PRO A 426 31.79 31.20 -27.74
CA PRO A 426 30.80 31.68 -28.71
C PRO A 426 29.45 30.92 -28.66
N ASP A 427 29.48 29.69 -28.15
CA ASP A 427 28.33 28.79 -28.07
C ASP A 427 27.71 28.71 -26.66
N LEU A 428 28.24 29.45 -25.68
CA LEU A 428 27.76 29.41 -24.29
C LEU A 428 27.83 30.78 -23.61
N LEU A 429 26.66 31.33 -23.30
CA LEU A 429 26.49 32.60 -22.60
C LEU A 429 25.70 32.40 -21.30
N LEU A 430 26.16 33.04 -20.23
CA LEU A 430 25.49 33.15 -18.93
C LEU A 430 24.96 34.56 -18.71
N ARG A 431 23.73 34.68 -18.21
CA ARG A 431 23.15 35.93 -17.69
C ARG A 431 22.87 35.73 -16.21
N LEU A 432 23.39 36.59 -15.34
CA LEU A 432 23.04 36.56 -13.92
C LEU A 432 21.94 37.59 -13.66
N ASN A 433 20.86 37.16 -13.02
CA ASN A 433 19.71 38.00 -12.67
C ASN A 433 19.65 38.26 -11.15
N TYR A 434 20.06 37.29 -10.35
CA TYR A 434 20.04 37.42 -8.89
C TYR A 434 20.98 36.41 -8.25
N ALA A 435 21.65 36.80 -7.15
CA ALA A 435 22.37 35.89 -6.28
C ALA A 435 22.49 36.46 -4.87
N ALA A 436 22.11 35.69 -3.85
CA ALA A 436 22.19 36.12 -2.46
C ALA A 436 22.21 34.93 -1.49
N PHE A 437 22.54 35.22 -0.24
CA PHE A 437 22.25 34.35 0.89
C PHE A 437 20.94 34.81 1.54
N ASP A 438 20.12 33.88 2.02
CA ASP A 438 18.79 34.15 2.59
C ASP A 438 18.85 35.01 3.87
N SER A 439 19.90 34.84 4.67
CA SER A 439 20.14 35.60 5.89
C SER A 439 21.58 36.10 5.96
N PRO A 440 21.83 37.37 6.34
CA PRO A 440 23.17 37.91 6.48
C PRO A 440 23.92 37.41 7.72
N THR A 441 23.20 36.87 8.72
CA THR A 441 23.78 36.46 10.01
C THR A 441 23.84 34.95 10.17
N GLN A 442 22.81 34.24 9.72
CA GLN A 442 22.68 32.79 9.84
C GLN A 442 22.10 32.22 8.55
N PRO A 443 22.88 32.21 7.45
CA PRO A 443 22.38 31.76 6.17
C PRO A 443 22.05 30.28 6.21
N THR A 444 20.83 29.93 5.80
CA THR A 444 20.41 28.53 5.62
C THR A 444 20.34 28.14 4.15
N LEU A 445 20.31 29.14 3.26
CA LEU A 445 20.18 28.95 1.83
C LEU A 445 21.07 29.95 1.06
N ALA A 446 21.60 29.49 -0.07
CA ALA A 446 22.22 30.35 -1.08
C ALA A 446 21.43 30.28 -2.38
N LEU A 447 20.87 31.39 -2.83
CA LEU A 447 19.91 31.52 -3.92
C LEU A 447 20.61 32.09 -5.16
N ALA A 448 20.33 31.56 -6.34
CA ALA A 448 20.81 32.11 -7.60
C ALA A 448 19.79 31.94 -8.74
N ARG A 449 19.53 33.04 -9.45
CA ARG A 449 18.74 33.08 -10.68
C ARG A 449 19.62 33.51 -11.84
N PHE A 450 19.71 32.67 -12.85
CA PHE A 450 20.57 32.89 -14.00
C PHE A 450 19.98 32.27 -15.26
N GLY A 451 20.29 32.85 -16.42
CA GLY A 451 19.94 32.32 -17.72
C GLY A 451 21.16 31.76 -18.45
N TRP A 452 21.00 30.61 -19.11
CA TRP A 452 21.95 30.09 -20.08
C TRP A 452 21.42 30.31 -21.50
N ASN A 453 22.32 30.57 -22.44
CA ASN A 453 22.06 30.42 -23.87
C ASN A 453 23.18 29.55 -24.46
N ALA A 454 22.86 28.29 -24.75
CA ALA A 454 23.82 27.32 -25.27
C ALA A 454 23.43 26.84 -26.67
N ALA A 455 24.38 26.73 -27.60
CA ALA A 455 24.07 26.24 -28.95
C ALA A 455 23.72 24.73 -28.98
N ASN A 456 24.16 23.97 -27.98
CA ASN A 456 23.99 22.52 -27.88
C ASN A 456 24.07 22.06 -26.41
N GLU A 457 23.79 20.78 -26.16
CA GLU A 457 23.76 20.19 -24.81
C GLU A 457 25.12 19.68 -24.32
N THR A 458 26.24 20.20 -24.83
CA THR A 458 27.59 19.72 -24.49
C THR A 458 28.04 20.16 -23.09
N TYR A 459 27.33 21.10 -22.47
CA TYR A 459 27.77 21.77 -21.25
C TYR A 459 26.93 21.39 -20.04
N SER A 460 27.54 21.52 -18.88
CA SER A 460 26.91 21.43 -17.56
C SER A 460 27.43 22.58 -16.69
N TYR A 461 26.73 22.86 -15.60
CA TYR A 461 27.18 23.80 -14.59
C TYR A 461 27.21 23.18 -13.20
N SER A 462 28.05 23.74 -12.34
CA SER A 462 28.13 23.48 -10.91
C SER A 462 27.83 24.78 -10.16
N LEU A 463 26.69 24.84 -9.46
CA LEU A 463 26.42 25.88 -8.49
C LEU A 463 26.94 25.40 -7.14
N ARG A 464 27.78 26.19 -6.46
CA ARG A 464 28.40 25.76 -5.20
C ARG A 464 28.61 26.90 -4.22
N VAL A 465 28.55 26.59 -2.93
CA VAL A 465 29.05 27.45 -1.87
C VAL A 465 30.41 26.93 -1.42
N VAL A 466 31.39 27.81 -1.38
CA VAL A 466 32.75 27.50 -0.91
C VAL A 466 33.13 28.38 0.28
N ASP A 467 33.96 27.86 1.17
CA ASP A 467 34.59 28.64 2.24
C ASP A 467 35.81 29.43 1.71
N ALA A 468 36.46 30.19 2.61
CA ALA A 468 37.67 30.96 2.30
C ALA A 468 38.87 30.11 1.83
N ALA A 469 38.91 28.83 2.19
CA ALA A 469 39.94 27.88 1.76
C ALA A 469 39.59 27.20 0.41
N GLY A 470 38.40 27.47 -0.13
CA GLY A 470 37.90 26.85 -1.37
C GLY A 470 37.26 25.47 -1.15
N ASN A 471 37.06 25.04 0.10
CA ASN A 471 36.33 23.80 0.38
C ASN A 471 34.86 23.98 0.03
N LYS A 472 34.27 22.95 -0.59
CA LYS A 472 32.86 22.95 -0.98
C LYS A 472 32.00 22.64 0.24
N ILE A 473 31.10 23.56 0.57
CA ILE A 473 30.13 23.43 1.66
C ILE A 473 28.82 22.83 1.14
N ALA A 474 28.36 23.31 -0.01
CA ALA A 474 27.19 22.80 -0.72
C ALA A 474 27.44 22.87 -2.23
N GLN A 475 26.89 21.94 -2.99
CA GLN A 475 27.03 21.90 -4.45
C GLN A 475 25.81 21.26 -5.08
N GLN A 476 25.42 21.77 -6.25
CA GLN A 476 24.47 21.15 -7.14
C GLN A 476 24.99 21.26 -8.57
N ASP A 477 25.01 20.13 -9.28
CA ASP A 477 25.36 20.07 -10.69
C ASP A 477 24.11 19.86 -11.53
N ALA A 478 24.06 20.49 -12.70
CA ALA A 478 23.00 20.24 -13.68
C ALA A 478 23.47 20.45 -15.11
N SER A 479 22.78 19.76 -16.02
CA SER A 479 22.92 19.94 -17.46
C SER A 479 22.46 21.32 -17.91
N ILE A 480 23.17 21.93 -18.87
CA ILE A 480 22.73 23.13 -19.56
C ILE A 480 21.97 22.68 -20.82
N PRO A 481 20.66 22.98 -20.95
CA PRO A 481 19.91 22.63 -22.15
C PRO A 481 20.30 23.53 -23.33
N SER A 482 20.10 23.04 -24.56
CA SER A 482 20.27 23.88 -25.76
C SER A 482 19.22 24.99 -25.83
N GLY A 483 19.61 26.14 -26.35
CA GLY A 483 18.81 27.35 -26.42
C GLY A 483 18.84 28.20 -25.15
N ALA A 484 17.95 29.18 -25.09
CA ALA A 484 17.80 30.05 -23.93
C ALA A 484 17.00 29.33 -22.83
N SER A 485 17.55 29.26 -21.62
CA SER A 485 16.87 28.71 -20.45
C SER A 485 17.16 29.53 -19.21
N THR A 486 16.16 29.73 -18.35
CA THR A 486 16.33 30.38 -17.05
C THR A 486 16.30 29.33 -15.96
N GLN A 487 17.24 29.41 -15.03
CA GLN A 487 17.39 28.53 -13.89
C GLN A 487 17.18 29.34 -12.61
N ARG A 488 16.45 28.75 -11.67
CA ARG A 488 16.26 29.25 -10.30
C ARG A 488 16.66 28.13 -9.36
N ARG A 489 17.81 28.31 -8.70
CA ARG A 489 18.43 27.29 -7.85
C ARG A 489 18.74 27.84 -6.47
N ALA A 490 18.55 27.01 -5.47
CA ALA A 490 18.97 27.25 -4.11
C ALA A 490 19.90 26.12 -3.67
N LEU A 491 20.90 26.45 -2.86
CA LEU A 491 21.72 25.46 -2.17
C LEU A 491 21.40 25.51 -0.69
N ALA A 492 20.98 24.38 -0.13
CA ALA A 492 20.81 24.27 1.31
C ALA A 492 22.15 24.21 2.02
N LEU A 493 22.29 25.02 3.07
CA LEU A 493 23.49 25.11 3.89
C LEU A 493 23.29 24.35 5.19
N PRO A 494 24.37 23.82 5.80
CA PRO A 494 24.29 23.22 7.11
C PRO A 494 23.73 24.19 8.15
N LYS A 495 22.81 23.72 9.01
CA LYS A 495 22.20 24.52 10.09
C LYS A 495 23.22 25.18 11.02
N ASN A 496 24.38 24.54 11.19
CA ASN A 496 25.49 25.02 12.02
C ASN A 496 26.67 25.42 11.15
N LEU A 497 26.45 26.33 10.20
CA LEU A 497 27.52 26.84 9.35
C LEU A 497 28.58 27.53 10.23
N ALA A 498 29.83 27.11 10.10
CA ALA A 498 30.91 27.64 10.93
C ALA A 498 31.12 29.15 10.67
N PRO A 499 31.59 29.92 11.65
CA PRO A 499 31.99 31.31 11.43
C PRO A 499 33.06 31.42 10.34
N GLY A 500 32.91 32.35 9.41
CA GLY A 500 33.85 32.48 8.29
C GLY A 500 33.28 33.17 7.07
N ALA A 501 34.13 33.38 6.07
CA ALA A 501 33.74 33.92 4.77
C ALA A 501 33.36 32.80 3.81
N TYR A 502 32.22 32.98 3.14
CA TYR A 502 31.69 32.05 2.16
C TYR A 502 31.37 32.78 0.85
N ALA A 503 31.49 32.07 -0.26
CA ALA A 503 31.18 32.56 -1.59
C ALA A 503 30.27 31.59 -2.33
N LEU A 504 29.17 32.11 -2.89
CA LEU A 504 28.35 31.41 -3.86
C LEU A 504 29.01 31.57 -5.24
N GLN A 505 29.29 30.46 -5.90
CA GLN A 505 29.99 30.41 -7.17
C GLN A 505 29.23 29.57 -8.20
N ILE A 506 29.44 29.89 -9.48
CA ILE A 506 29.04 29.05 -10.60
C ILE A 506 30.25 28.68 -11.46
N VAL A 507 30.29 27.42 -11.89
CA VAL A 507 31.32 26.87 -12.78
C VAL A 507 30.64 26.23 -13.97
N ALA A 508 30.95 26.68 -15.18
CA ALA A 508 30.57 25.96 -16.40
C ALA A 508 31.65 24.94 -16.76
N TYR A 509 31.27 23.75 -17.23
CA TYR A 509 32.23 22.72 -17.65
C TYR A 509 31.68 21.87 -18.80
N ARG A 510 32.58 21.21 -19.53
CA ARG A 510 32.22 20.29 -20.61
C ARG A 510 31.74 18.96 -20.02
N ARG A 511 30.56 18.51 -20.43
CA ARG A 511 29.96 17.27 -19.91
C ARG A 511 30.78 16.03 -20.22
N ALA A 512 31.44 16.01 -21.38
CA ALA A 512 32.18 14.85 -21.87
C ALA A 512 33.41 14.47 -21.02
N ASP A 513 34.10 15.47 -20.44
CA ASP A 513 35.36 15.25 -19.71
C ASP A 513 35.46 15.99 -18.38
N GLY A 514 34.42 16.72 -17.97
CA GLY A 514 34.39 17.47 -16.72
C GLY A 514 35.30 18.70 -16.69
N THR A 515 35.93 19.08 -17.81
CA THR A 515 36.89 20.20 -17.83
C THR A 515 36.17 21.53 -17.59
N PRO A 516 36.55 22.31 -16.56
CA PRO A 516 36.02 23.65 -16.34
C PRO A 516 36.33 24.59 -17.51
N LEU A 517 35.37 25.45 -17.85
CA LEU A 517 35.54 26.50 -18.84
C LEU A 517 36.04 27.78 -18.15
N PRO A 518 37.00 28.52 -18.75
CA PRO A 518 37.40 29.81 -18.23
C PRO A 518 36.26 30.83 -18.40
N ALA A 519 35.96 31.57 -17.34
CA ALA A 519 35.10 32.74 -17.39
C ALA A 519 35.85 33.92 -18.05
N PRO A 520 35.15 35.02 -18.44
CA PRO A 520 35.78 36.17 -19.09
C PRO A 520 36.93 36.81 -18.32
N ASN A 521 36.96 36.66 -17.00
CA ASN A 521 38.04 37.14 -16.13
C ASN A 521 39.25 36.18 -16.06
N GLY A 522 39.23 35.06 -16.80
CA GLY A 522 40.26 34.02 -16.80
C GLY A 522 40.15 33.01 -15.65
N GLU A 523 39.25 33.21 -14.70
CA GLU A 523 39.02 32.27 -13.60
C GLU A 523 38.12 31.11 -14.04
N THR A 524 38.23 29.96 -13.40
CA THR A 524 37.35 28.80 -13.70
C THR A 524 36.01 28.88 -12.98
N ALA A 525 35.82 29.82 -12.05
CA ALA A 525 34.61 29.97 -11.25
C ALA A 525 34.22 31.43 -11.15
N LEU A 526 32.96 31.72 -11.43
CA LEU A 526 32.41 33.06 -11.29
C LEU A 526 31.78 33.19 -9.89
N THR A 527 32.27 34.13 -9.08
CA THR A 527 31.67 34.43 -7.78
C THR A 527 30.41 35.28 -7.96
N LEU A 528 29.28 34.77 -7.49
CA LEU A 528 27.97 35.38 -7.61
C LEU A 528 27.61 36.24 -6.40
N ALA A 529 27.90 35.75 -5.18
CA ALA A 529 27.63 36.44 -3.94
C ALA A 529 28.65 36.04 -2.86
N LYS A 530 28.81 36.86 -1.82
CA LYS A 530 29.67 36.59 -0.66
C LYS A 530 28.91 36.89 0.64
N ILE A 531 29.24 36.16 1.69
CA ILE A 531 28.76 36.40 3.06
C ILE A 531 29.89 36.15 4.06
N THR A 532 29.83 36.81 5.21
CA THR A 532 30.68 36.50 6.36
C THR A 532 29.78 36.17 7.53
N VAL A 533 29.85 34.93 8.00
CA VAL A 533 29.12 34.46 9.18
C VAL A 533 29.93 34.84 10.41
N ALA A 534 29.31 35.61 11.31
CA ALA A 534 29.92 36.03 12.56
C ALA A 534 30.13 34.84 13.52
N PRO A 535 31.11 34.92 14.44
CA PRO A 535 31.36 33.92 15.46
C PRO A 535 30.20 33.66 16.43
#